data_AF-A0A6H9G7Q6-F1
#
_entry.id   AF-A0A6H9G7Q6-F1
#
_cell.length_a   1.000
_cell.length_b   1.000
_cell.length_c   1.000
_cell.angle_alpha   90.00
_cell.angle_beta   90.00
_cell.angle_gamma   90.00
#
_symmetry.space_group_name_H-M   'P 1'
#
loop_
_entity.id
_entity.type
_entity.pdbx_description
1 polymer ?
#
loop_
_entity_poly.entity_id
_entity_poly.type
_entity_poly.pdbx_seq_one_letter_code
_entity_poly.pdbx_strand_id
1 'polypeptide(L)'
;MTKSHWREERCEVKVSRTVLKPSQNGDISGLGQPTSEQSVLLAKSFGCARWFYNYALNLTSETYKQTGKGLSRNEIIKLLPSLKKEYEWLSEVPSQVLQQAALNLSSAFLNFFEGRAKYPNFKKKQALPNLSCKTINNSCL
;
A
#
# COMPACT_ATOMS: atom_id res chain seq x y z
N MET A 1 23.64 9.75 1.38
CA MET A 1 22.57 8.89 0.82
C MET A 1 22.45 9.18 -0.66
N THR A 2 22.89 8.27 -1.52
CA THR A 2 22.97 8.52 -2.96
C THR A 2 21.74 7.96 -3.67
N LYS A 3 21.36 8.65 -4.75
CA LYS A 3 20.35 8.28 -5.75
C LYS A 3 20.39 6.81 -6.19
N SER A 4 21.54 6.14 -6.03
CA SER A 4 21.78 4.74 -6.41
C SER A 4 20.98 3.73 -5.59
N HIS A 5 20.88 3.90 -4.27
CA HIS A 5 20.23 2.91 -3.40
C HIS A 5 18.75 2.69 -3.74
N TRP A 6 18.04 3.75 -4.15
CA TRP A 6 16.64 3.67 -4.58
C TRP A 6 16.48 3.32 -6.07
N ARG A 7 17.51 3.49 -6.89
CA ARG A 7 17.49 3.16 -8.33
C ARG A 7 17.68 1.67 -8.59
N GLU A 8 18.55 1.01 -7.83
CA GLU A 8 18.85 -0.41 -8.00
C GLU A 8 17.63 -1.29 -7.68
N GLU A 9 16.78 -0.88 -6.74
CA GLU A 9 15.56 -1.63 -6.41
C GLU A 9 14.42 -1.50 -7.45
N ARG A 10 14.58 -0.65 -8.47
CA ARG A 10 13.61 -0.56 -9.58
C ARG A 10 13.68 -1.77 -10.52
N CYS A 11 14.82 -2.48 -10.55
CA CYS A 11 15.08 -3.56 -11.50
C CYS A 11 14.70 -4.96 -10.99
N GLU A 12 14.39 -5.13 -9.70
CA GLU A 12 14.10 -6.45 -9.13
C GLU A 12 12.72 -6.56 -8.48
N VAL A 13 11.74 -5.85 -9.03
CA VAL A 13 10.38 -6.39 -9.01
C VAL A 13 10.17 -7.21 -10.28
N LYS A 14 10.91 -8.31 -10.41
CA LYS A 14 10.28 -9.50 -10.98
C LYS A 14 9.20 -9.87 -10.00
N VAL A 15 8.03 -9.21 -10.10
CA VAL A 15 6.78 -9.90 -9.80
C VAL A 15 6.90 -11.09 -10.72
N SER A 16 7.31 -12.24 -10.18
CA SER A 16 7.03 -13.50 -10.84
C SER A 16 5.58 -13.34 -11.23
N ARG A 17 5.34 -13.24 -12.53
CA ARG A 17 4.02 -13.31 -13.11
C ARG A 17 3.59 -14.75 -12.83
N THR A 18 3.41 -15.10 -11.56
CA THR A 18 2.44 -16.09 -11.16
C THR A 18 1.18 -15.52 -11.77
N VAL A 19 0.84 -16.10 -12.91
CA VAL A 19 -0.52 -16.15 -13.39
C VAL A 19 -1.32 -16.53 -12.15
N LEU A 20 -1.87 -15.52 -11.47
CA LEU A 20 -2.92 -15.73 -10.51
C LEU A 20 -3.97 -16.43 -11.34
N LYS A 21 -4.05 -17.76 -11.19
CA LYS A 21 -5.19 -18.50 -11.71
C LYS A 21 -6.39 -17.77 -11.10
N PRO A 22 -7.31 -17.24 -11.93
CA PRO A 22 -8.47 -16.56 -11.40
C PRO A 22 -9.13 -17.53 -10.42
N SER A 23 -9.31 -17.06 -9.18
CA SER A 23 -10.13 -17.78 -8.21
C SER A 23 -11.50 -17.94 -8.88
N GLN A 24 -11.86 -19.18 -9.13
CA GLN A 24 -13.15 -19.58 -9.67
C GLN A 24 -14.18 -19.33 -8.57
N ASN A 25 -14.69 -18.09 -8.46
CA ASN A 25 -15.88 -17.76 -7.69
C ASN A 25 -16.51 -16.49 -8.28
N GLY A 26 -17.64 -16.68 -8.96
CA GLY A 26 -18.65 -15.65 -9.20
C GLY A 26 -18.61 -14.97 -10.57
N ASP A 27 -19.51 -15.44 -11.44
CA ASP A 27 -20.19 -14.71 -12.52
C ASP A 27 -19.51 -13.45 -13.09
N ILE A 28 -18.92 -13.62 -14.28
CA ILE A 28 -18.69 -12.54 -15.25
C ILE A 28 -20.00 -12.21 -15.98
N SER A 29 -21.03 -11.74 -15.27
CA SER A 29 -22.29 -11.30 -15.88
C SER A 29 -22.80 -10.00 -15.28
N GLY A 30 -22.34 -8.87 -15.84
CA GLY A 30 -22.98 -7.56 -15.60
C GLY A 30 -22.01 -6.38 -15.61
N LEU A 31 -22.14 -5.52 -16.61
CA LEU A 31 -21.32 -4.32 -16.83
C LEU A 31 -21.38 -3.34 -15.65
N GLY A 32 -20.22 -3.10 -15.03
CA GLY A 32 -19.79 -1.74 -14.67
C GLY A 32 -19.80 -1.34 -13.20
N GLN A 33 -20.35 -2.11 -12.27
CA GLN A 33 -20.34 -1.75 -10.84
C GLN A 33 -19.96 -2.92 -9.94
N PRO A 34 -19.11 -2.71 -8.91
CA PRO A 34 -18.72 -3.76 -7.99
C PRO A 34 -19.93 -4.24 -7.17
N THR A 35 -20.00 -5.54 -6.91
CA THR A 35 -20.98 -6.12 -5.98
C THR A 35 -20.74 -5.59 -4.56
N SER A 36 -21.75 -5.71 -3.68
CA SER A 36 -21.63 -5.25 -2.29
C SER A 36 -20.40 -5.83 -1.59
N GLU A 37 -20.13 -7.13 -1.79
CA GLU A 37 -18.96 -7.82 -1.22
C GLU A 37 -17.64 -7.29 -1.79
N GLN A 38 -17.58 -7.05 -3.10
CA GLN A 38 -16.41 -6.45 -3.75
C GLN A 38 -16.15 -5.04 -3.22
N SER A 39 -17.19 -4.25 -2.99
CA SER A 39 -17.08 -2.89 -2.44
C SER A 39 -16.49 -2.89 -1.02
N VAL A 40 -16.88 -3.85 -0.19
CA VAL A 40 -16.35 -4.02 1.17
C VAL A 40 -14.88 -4.44 1.13
N LEU A 41 -14.52 -5.40 0.27
CA LEU A 41 -13.13 -5.83 0.10
C LEU A 41 -12.23 -4.69 -0.40
N LEU A 42 -12.72 -3.89 -1.35
CA LEU A 42 -12.02 -2.71 -1.84
C LEU A 42 -11.83 -1.67 -0.72
N ALA A 43 -12.86 -1.39 0.07
CA ALA A 43 -12.77 -0.47 1.20
C ALA A 43 -11.73 -0.94 2.23
N LYS A 44 -11.73 -2.24 2.60
CA LYS A 44 -10.72 -2.85 3.45
C LYS A 44 -9.32 -2.74 2.85
N SER A 45 -9.19 -3.01 1.55
CA SER A 45 -7.91 -2.93 0.82
C SER A 45 -7.32 -1.52 0.86
N PHE A 46 -8.12 -0.49 0.60
CA PHE A 46 -7.67 0.90 0.69
C PHE A 46 -7.35 1.31 2.13
N GLY A 47 -8.11 0.83 3.11
CA GLY A 47 -7.84 1.00 4.53
C GLY A 47 -6.46 0.45 4.92
N CYS A 48 -6.20 -0.80 4.58
CA CYS A 48 -4.94 -1.49 4.86
C CYS A 48 -3.75 -0.84 4.15
N ALA A 49 -3.89 -0.50 2.86
CA ALA A 49 -2.86 0.19 2.09
C ALA A 49 -2.48 1.53 2.71
N ARG A 50 -3.49 2.31 3.14
CA ARG A 50 -3.29 3.62 3.77
C ARG A 50 -2.59 3.49 5.10
N TRP A 51 -3.04 2.57 5.96
CA TRP A 51 -2.42 2.34 7.26
C TRP A 51 -0.96 1.91 7.10
N PHE A 52 -0.69 0.93 6.23
CA PHE A 52 0.66 0.42 6.01
C PHE A 52 1.60 1.48 5.42
N TYR A 53 1.10 2.32 4.50
CA TYR A 53 1.87 3.45 3.98
C TYR A 53 2.27 4.42 5.10
N ASN A 54 1.33 4.78 5.99
CA ASN A 54 1.58 5.69 7.09
C ASN A 54 2.55 5.08 8.12
N TYR A 55 2.37 3.80 8.46
CA TYR A 55 3.29 3.07 9.33
C TYR A 55 4.72 3.08 8.78
N ALA A 56 4.88 2.69 7.52
CA ALA A 56 6.19 2.65 6.87
C ALA A 56 6.82 4.04 6.73
N LEU A 57 6.02 5.08 6.45
CA LEU A 57 6.50 6.46 6.42
C LEU A 57 7.02 6.91 7.80
N ASN A 58 6.29 6.61 8.87
CA ASN A 58 6.71 6.95 10.22
C ASN A 58 8.03 6.24 10.58
N LEU A 59 8.07 4.92 10.37
CA LEU A 59 9.24 4.11 10.66
C LEU A 59 10.47 4.60 9.87
N THR A 60 10.31 4.85 8.57
CA THR A 60 11.39 5.39 7.73
C THR A 60 11.88 6.75 8.25
N SER A 61 10.96 7.61 8.71
CA SER A 61 11.28 8.92 9.27
C SER A 61 12.06 8.80 10.59
N GLU A 62 11.67 7.88 11.46
CA GLU A 62 12.35 7.60 12.73
C GLU A 62 13.74 7.00 12.52
N THR A 63 13.85 5.97 11.67
CA THR A 63 15.15 5.38 11.31
C THR A 63 16.09 6.41 10.70
N TYR A 64 15.56 7.31 9.87
CA TYR A 64 16.34 8.39 9.28
C TYR A 64 16.87 9.38 10.32
N LYS A 65 16.06 9.75 11.33
CA LYS A 65 16.51 10.61 12.43
C LYS A 65 17.64 9.98 13.24
N GLN A 66 17.60 8.67 13.45
CA GLN A 66 18.58 7.95 14.27
C GLN A 66 19.88 7.64 13.53
N THR A 67 19.77 7.14 12.29
CA THR A 67 20.91 6.57 11.55
C THR A 67 21.38 7.45 10.39
N GLY A 68 20.60 8.47 10.04
CA GLY A 68 20.79 9.25 8.82
C GLY A 68 20.50 8.46 7.54
N LYS A 69 19.93 7.25 7.66
CA LYS A 69 19.56 6.36 6.55
C LYS A 69 18.08 5.99 6.63
N GLY A 70 17.41 6.01 5.48
CA GLY A 70 16.01 5.58 5.33
C GLY A 70 15.95 4.10 4.96
N LEU A 71 14.80 3.49 5.18
CA LEU A 71 14.54 2.09 4.84
C LEU A 71 14.32 1.91 3.34
N SER A 72 14.87 0.84 2.78
CA SER A 72 14.60 0.37 1.42
C SER A 72 13.20 -0.23 1.28
N ARG A 73 12.72 -0.40 0.03
CA ARG A 73 11.42 -1.04 -0.23
C ARG A 73 11.43 -2.46 0.30
N ASN A 74 12.52 -3.18 0.09
CA ASN A 74 12.64 -4.57 0.50
C ASN A 74 12.63 -4.73 2.02
N GLU A 75 13.27 -3.81 2.76
CA GLU A 75 13.19 -3.78 4.22
C GLU A 75 11.77 -3.53 4.71
N ILE A 76 11.03 -2.60 4.10
CA ILE A 76 9.63 -2.35 4.43
C ILE A 76 8.76 -3.59 4.17
N ILE A 77 8.96 -4.29 3.05
CA ILE A 77 8.21 -5.52 2.72
C ILE A 77 8.55 -6.67 3.69
N LYS A 78 9.80 -6.77 4.15
CA LYS A 78 10.22 -7.79 5.14
C LYS A 78 9.53 -7.64 6.50
N LEU A 79 8.96 -6.47 6.80
CA LEU A 79 8.17 -6.27 8.02
C LEU A 79 6.75 -6.85 7.92
N LEU A 80 6.24 -7.09 6.71
CA LEU A 80 4.86 -7.55 6.49
C LEU A 80 4.53 -8.86 7.21
N PRO A 81 5.37 -9.91 7.19
CA PRO A 81 5.06 -11.16 7.89
C PRO A 81 4.90 -10.98 9.40
N SER A 82 5.71 -10.11 10.02
CA SER A 82 5.61 -9.80 11.45
C SER A 82 4.34 -8.99 11.75
N LEU A 83 4.07 -7.95 10.96
CA LEU A 83 2.88 -7.13 11.11
C LEU A 83 1.58 -7.93 10.91
N LYS A 84 1.56 -8.88 9.98
CA LYS A 84 0.41 -9.75 9.76
C LYS A 84 0.11 -10.70 10.92
N LYS A 85 1.11 -11.02 11.74
CA LYS A 85 0.92 -11.81 12.97
C LYS A 85 0.35 -10.96 14.11
N GLU A 86 0.74 -9.68 14.17
CA GLU A 86 0.26 -8.74 15.18
C GLU A 86 -1.15 -8.22 14.85
N TYR A 87 -1.43 -8.00 13.56
CA TYR A 87 -2.66 -7.40 13.07
C TYR A 87 -3.34 -8.35 12.07
N GLU A 88 -4.25 -9.19 12.56
CA GLU A 88 -4.94 -10.20 11.75
C GLU A 88 -5.71 -9.59 10.55
N TRP A 89 -6.26 -8.38 10.72
CA TRP A 89 -7.00 -7.66 9.67
C TRP A 89 -6.12 -7.28 8.45
N LEU A 90 -4.79 -7.22 8.58
CA LEU A 90 -3.88 -7.07 7.43
C LEU A 90 -3.82 -8.32 6.55
N SER A 91 -4.19 -9.49 7.10
CA SER A 91 -4.19 -10.76 6.38
C SER A 91 -5.47 -11.00 5.57
N GLU A 92 -6.54 -10.25 5.85
CA GLU A 92 -7.80 -10.30 5.09
C GLU A 92 -7.67 -9.74 3.67
N VAL A 93 -6.66 -8.89 3.43
CA VAL A 93 -6.44 -8.21 2.15
C VAL A 93 -5.33 -8.91 1.35
N PRO A 94 -5.44 -8.97 0.00
CA PRO A 94 -4.39 -9.48 -0.86
C PRO A 94 -3.04 -8.78 -0.59
N SER A 95 -1.97 -9.58 -0.46
CA SER A 95 -0.62 -9.08 -0.14
C SER A 95 -0.07 -8.09 -1.17
N GLN A 96 -0.56 -8.16 -2.41
CA GLN A 96 -0.23 -7.27 -3.51
C GLN A 96 -0.57 -5.81 -3.18
N VAL A 97 -1.66 -5.55 -2.47
CA VAL A 97 -2.08 -4.19 -2.09
C VAL A 97 -1.07 -3.54 -1.14
N LEU A 98 -0.55 -4.32 -0.18
CA LEU A 98 0.45 -3.88 0.78
C LEU A 98 1.83 -3.67 0.11
N GLN A 99 2.23 -4.58 -0.78
CA GLN A 99 3.47 -4.43 -1.56
C GLN A 99 3.42 -3.21 -2.49
N GLN A 100 2.26 -2.91 -3.07
CA GLN A 100 2.07 -1.71 -3.89
C GLN A 100 2.15 -0.44 -3.04
N ALA A 101 1.63 -0.45 -1.81
CA ALA A 101 1.78 0.67 -0.88
C ALA A 101 3.27 0.95 -0.54
N ALA A 102 4.08 -0.10 -0.31
CA ALA A 102 5.53 0.04 -0.15
C ALA A 102 6.22 0.60 -1.41
N LEU A 103 5.82 0.14 -2.60
CA LEU A 103 6.35 0.65 -3.88
C LEU A 103 6.02 2.14 -4.08
N ASN A 104 4.80 2.55 -3.74
CA ASN A 104 4.36 3.94 -3.81
C ASN A 104 5.19 4.83 -2.87
N LEU A 105 5.51 4.35 -1.66
CA LEU A 105 6.36 5.06 -0.71
C LEU A 105 7.78 5.20 -1.23
N SER A 106 8.37 4.11 -1.71
CA SER A 106 9.71 4.11 -2.34
C SER A 106 9.79 5.08 -3.51
N SER A 107 8.78 5.08 -4.39
CA SER A 107 8.71 5.99 -5.53
C SER A 107 8.56 7.45 -5.09
N ALA A 108 7.82 7.73 -4.02
CA ALA A 108 7.68 9.07 -3.47
C ALA A 108 9.01 9.60 -2.92
N PHE A 109 9.76 8.77 -2.18
CA PHE A 109 11.10 9.14 -1.72
C PHE A 109 12.08 9.33 -2.87
N LEU A 110 12.07 8.44 -3.87
CA LEU A 110 12.91 8.61 -5.07
C LEU A 110 12.62 9.95 -5.77
N ASN A 111 11.35 10.29 -5.98
CA ASN A 111 10.97 11.57 -6.59
C ASN A 111 11.37 12.78 -5.73
N PHE A 112 11.32 12.66 -4.40
CA PHE A 112 11.81 13.68 -3.48
C PHE A 112 13.33 13.90 -3.61
N PHE A 113 14.11 12.82 -3.60
CA PHE A 113 15.58 12.92 -3.77
C PHE A 113 15.98 13.35 -5.18
N GLU A 114 15.14 13.12 -6.19
CA GLU A 114 15.33 13.64 -7.54
C GLU A 114 14.90 15.11 -7.70
N GLY A 115 14.38 15.75 -6.65
CA GLY A 115 13.89 17.13 -6.68
C GLY A 115 12.62 17.33 -7.51
N ARG A 116 11.94 16.24 -7.90
CA ARG A 116 10.69 16.27 -8.70
C ARG A 116 9.44 16.39 -7.84
N ALA A 117 9.53 16.07 -6.55
CA ALA A 117 8.42 16.11 -5.62
C ALA A 117 8.86 16.63 -4.24
N LYS A 118 7.88 17.05 -3.44
CA LYS A 118 8.09 17.39 -2.02
C LYS A 118 8.19 16.12 -1.17
N TYR A 119 8.62 16.27 0.08
CA TYR A 119 8.69 15.18 1.04
C TYR A 119 7.32 14.47 1.17
N PRO A 120 7.28 13.11 1.21
CA PRO A 120 6.03 12.38 1.36
C PRO A 120 5.33 12.70 2.68
N ASN A 121 4.01 12.90 2.60
CA ASN A 121 3.18 13.23 3.77
C ASN A 121 2.27 12.05 4.14
N PHE A 122 1.84 12.01 5.40
CA PHE A 122 0.85 11.04 5.87
C PHE A 122 -0.44 11.11 5.03
N LYS A 123 -0.92 9.95 4.61
CA LYS A 123 -2.17 9.82 3.86
C LYS A 123 -3.35 9.98 4.82
N LYS A 124 -4.15 11.02 4.59
CA LYS A 124 -5.45 11.22 5.25
C LYS A 124 -6.51 10.33 4.59
N LYS A 125 -7.56 9.97 5.34
CA LYS A 125 -8.76 9.37 4.74
C LYS A 125 -9.38 10.43 3.83
N GLN A 126 -9.26 10.25 2.53
CA GLN A 126 -9.96 11.11 1.58
C GLN A 126 -11.31 10.46 1.33
N ALA A 127 -12.40 11.17 1.67
CA ALA A 127 -13.70 10.84 1.12
C ALA A 127 -13.58 11.08 -0.39
N LEU A 128 -13.71 10.03 -1.20
CA LEU A 128 -13.69 10.16 -2.65
C LEU A 128 -14.85 11.10 -3.03
N PRO A 129 -14.60 12.26 -3.65
CA PRO A 129 -15.64 13.28 -3.85
C PRO A 129 -16.68 12.92 -4.92
N ASN A 130 -16.74 11.69 -5.43
CA ASN A 130 -17.63 11.33 -6.54
C ASN A 130 -18.01 9.83 -6.67
N LEU A 131 -17.88 9.02 -5.62
CA LEU A 131 -18.60 7.74 -5.56
C LEU A 131 -19.86 7.98 -4.74
N SER A 132 -21.02 8.13 -5.39
CA SER A 132 -22.33 8.16 -4.74
C SER A 132 -22.68 6.77 -4.17
N CYS A 133 -21.91 6.28 -3.22
CA CYS A 133 -22.34 5.26 -2.30
C CYS A 133 -22.83 6.01 -1.07
N LYS A 134 -24.16 6.10 -0.94
CA LYS A 134 -24.82 6.67 0.24
C LYS A 134 -24.20 6.01 1.47
N THR A 135 -23.69 6.84 2.38
CA THR A 135 -23.21 6.44 3.69
C THR A 135 -24.24 5.51 4.34
N ILE A 136 -23.90 4.22 4.45
CA ILE A 136 -24.53 3.36 5.42
C ILE A 136 -23.43 2.96 6.41
N ASN A 137 -23.59 3.53 7.59
CA ASN A 137 -22.95 3.21 8.87
C ASN A 137 -21.49 3.65 9.03
N ASN A 138 -21.40 4.86 9.59
CA ASN A 138 -20.35 5.29 10.50
C ASN A 138 -20.02 4.19 11.53
N SER A 139 -18.97 3.41 11.26
CA SER A 139 -18.22 2.74 12.31
C SER A 139 -16.74 2.91 12.01
N CYS A 140 -16.12 3.80 12.78
CA CYS A 140 -14.68 3.89 12.92
C CYS A 140 -14.22 2.77 13.85
N LEU A 141 -13.41 1.85 13.32
CA LEU A 141 -12.29 1.24 14.02
C LEU A 141 -11.07 1.33 13.09
#